data_AF-W6SFE6-F1
#
_entry.id   AF-W6SFE6-F1
#
_cell.length_a   1.000
_cell.length_b   1.000
_cell.length_c   1.000
_cell.angle_alpha   90.00
_cell.angle_beta   90.00
_cell.angle_gamma   90.00
#
_symmetry.space_group_name_H-M   'P 1'
#
loop_
_entity.id
_entity.type
_entity.pdbx_description
1 polymer ?
#
loop_
_entity_poly.entity_id
_entity_poly.type
_entity_poly.pdbx_seq_one_letter_code
_entity_poly.pdbx_strand_id
1 'polypeptide(L)'
;MSTNEITTWAAKIPVELKEKITAIIREEDVSSKEFLSNVVNLYELEKLKSGSGMEKDIEEFQINLERIFEIFKTIVDRNNNLGKSIEEKFNRIVAEKDQEISNLNEENLKLKEKIDKLKEEQKEGEQTLKDMKIKEEELLKKVNTSEDLVSSFKREIAHLEESKVKLEDEIKKNSILEESNKVLREKIIDLNNKINDLDKEVLTIKASSSTAIEKVTIEKDREKMSLESTYSEKINEVNNKLMLKEQELNAIQKNFYEEKIALLNEISELKNKLKLEKE
;
A
#
# COMPACT_ATOMS: atom_id res chain seq x y z
N MET A 1 118.98 2.10 63.34
CA MET A 1 118.32 1.24 62.34
C MET A 1 118.97 -0.12 62.43
N SER A 2 118.31 -1.11 63.03
CA SER A 2 118.83 -2.48 63.08
C SER A 2 118.57 -3.13 61.72
N THR A 3 119.63 -3.47 61.00
CA THR A 3 119.57 -4.28 59.78
C THR A 3 119.22 -5.71 60.17
N ASN A 4 118.02 -6.18 59.83
CA ASN A 4 117.68 -7.60 59.97
C ASN A 4 118.56 -8.42 59.01
N GLU A 5 119.61 -9.04 59.54
CA GLU A 5 120.44 -9.98 58.80
C GLU A 5 119.59 -11.18 58.35
N ILE A 6 119.44 -11.37 57.04
CA ILE A 6 118.72 -12.52 56.48
C ILE A 6 119.72 -13.65 56.31
N THR A 7 119.59 -14.70 57.10
CA THR A 7 120.39 -15.92 57.02
C THR A 7 119.51 -17.09 56.56
N THR A 8 120.02 -17.91 55.64
CA THR A 8 119.31 -19.09 55.13
C THR A 8 119.76 -20.33 55.88
N TRP A 9 118.83 -21.02 56.52
CA TRP A 9 119.04 -22.32 57.14
C TRP A 9 118.19 -23.39 56.43
N ALA A 10 118.74 -24.59 56.27
CA ALA A 10 118.06 -25.70 55.61
C ALA A 10 117.99 -26.89 56.56
N ALA A 11 116.78 -27.41 56.78
CA ALA A 11 116.52 -28.60 57.58
C ALA A 11 115.80 -29.67 56.76
N LYS A 12 116.16 -30.92 56.96
CA LYS A 12 115.44 -32.05 56.36
C LYS A 12 114.23 -32.37 57.23
N ILE A 13 113.04 -32.14 56.70
CA ILE A 13 111.78 -32.53 57.33
C ILE A 13 111.21 -33.79 56.66
N PRO A 14 110.55 -34.69 57.40
CA PRO A 14 109.82 -35.81 56.82
C PRO A 14 108.75 -35.35 55.82
N VAL A 15 108.53 -36.15 54.77
CA VAL A 15 107.59 -35.81 53.68
C VAL A 15 106.17 -35.61 54.22
N GLU A 16 105.72 -36.47 55.12
CA GLU A 16 104.40 -36.36 55.76
C GLU A 16 104.20 -35.04 56.51
N LEU A 17 105.25 -34.54 57.17
CA LEU A 17 105.18 -33.28 57.91
C LEU A 17 105.13 -32.08 56.95
N LYS A 18 105.89 -32.15 55.85
CA LYS A 18 105.85 -31.14 54.78
C LYS A 18 104.45 -31.02 54.18
N GLU A 19 103.78 -32.14 53.93
CA GLU A 19 102.42 -32.15 53.38
C GLU A 19 101.42 -31.53 54.35
N LYS A 20 101.47 -31.88 55.64
CA LYS A 20 100.61 -31.27 56.68
C LYS A 20 100.82 -29.76 56.80
N ILE A 21 102.07 -29.32 56.85
CA ILE A 21 102.41 -27.88 56.91
C ILE A 21 101.87 -27.15 55.66
N THR A 22 102.03 -27.75 54.48
CA THR A 22 101.55 -27.14 53.22
C THR A 22 100.02 -27.08 53.17
N ALA A 23 99.32 -28.06 53.72
CA ALA A 23 97.86 -28.07 53.82
C ALA A 23 97.35 -26.95 54.72
N ILE A 24 97.91 -26.81 55.93
CA ILE A 24 97.52 -25.76 56.89
C ILE A 24 97.78 -24.36 56.30
N ILE A 25 98.95 -24.14 55.69
CA ILE A 25 99.30 -22.87 55.03
C ILE A 25 98.28 -22.47 53.96
N ARG A 26 97.75 -23.46 53.21
CA ARG A 26 96.73 -23.21 52.16
C ARG A 26 95.33 -23.00 52.73
N GLU A 27 94.98 -23.67 53.81
CA GLU A 27 93.66 -23.59 54.44
C GLU A 27 93.48 -22.27 55.20
N GLU A 28 94.54 -21.78 55.86
CA GLU A 28 94.52 -20.53 56.62
C GLU A 28 94.91 -19.29 55.80
N ASP A 29 95.26 -19.46 54.52
CA ASP A 29 95.75 -18.39 53.61
C ASP A 29 96.91 -17.54 54.19
N VAL A 30 97.86 -18.21 54.85
CA VAL A 30 99.04 -17.57 55.48
C VAL A 30 100.30 -17.82 54.66
N SER A 31 101.27 -16.90 54.68
CA SER A 31 102.55 -17.14 54.03
C SER A 31 103.40 -18.15 54.81
N SER A 32 104.26 -18.92 54.13
CA SER A 32 105.15 -19.88 54.81
C SER A 32 106.09 -19.21 55.84
N LYS A 33 106.40 -17.92 55.65
CA LYS A 33 107.19 -17.12 56.58
C LYS A 33 106.40 -16.81 57.86
N GLU A 34 105.15 -16.39 57.73
CA GLU A 34 104.27 -16.11 58.87
C GLU A 34 103.97 -17.39 59.65
N PHE A 35 103.69 -18.49 58.96
CA PHE A 35 103.50 -19.80 59.58
C PHE A 35 104.70 -20.21 60.44
N LEU A 36 105.92 -20.16 59.88
CA LEU A 36 107.13 -20.52 60.62
C LEU A 36 107.40 -19.54 61.78
N SER A 37 107.14 -18.25 61.59
CA SER A 37 107.24 -17.26 62.67
C SER A 37 106.29 -17.59 63.81
N ASN A 38 105.05 -17.97 63.50
CA ASN A 38 104.04 -18.35 64.49
C ASN A 38 104.43 -19.63 65.23
N VAL A 39 104.98 -20.63 64.54
CA VAL A 39 105.46 -21.88 65.16
C VAL A 39 106.66 -21.62 66.10
N VAL A 40 107.61 -20.78 65.69
CA VAL A 40 108.74 -20.40 66.54
C VAL A 40 108.26 -19.64 67.77
N ASN A 41 107.36 -18.66 67.60
CA ASN A 41 106.76 -17.93 68.71
C ASN A 41 106.02 -18.85 69.67
N LEU A 42 105.27 -19.84 69.16
CA LEU A 42 104.56 -20.84 69.98
C LEU A 42 105.53 -21.69 70.81
N TYR A 43 106.63 -22.13 70.20
CA TYR A 43 107.67 -22.90 70.87
C TYR A 43 108.40 -22.09 71.95
N GLU A 44 108.69 -20.81 71.71
CA GLU A 44 109.24 -19.91 72.71
C GLU A 44 108.29 -19.71 73.89
N LEU A 45 106.99 -19.58 73.62
CA LEU A 45 105.93 -19.47 74.63
C LEU A 45 105.82 -20.75 75.48
N GLU A 46 105.93 -21.92 74.85
CA GLU A 46 105.97 -23.22 75.53
C GLU A 46 107.21 -23.38 76.40
N LYS A 47 108.37 -22.87 75.95
CA LYS A 47 109.61 -22.85 76.75
C LYS A 47 109.53 -21.89 77.94
N LEU A 48 108.88 -20.73 77.79
CA LEU A 48 108.61 -19.80 78.88
C LEU A 48 107.63 -20.40 79.90
N LYS A 49 106.69 -21.24 79.45
CA LYS A 49 105.79 -22.00 80.32
C LYS A 49 106.60 -22.84 81.32
N SER A 50 107.58 -23.64 80.88
CA SER A 50 108.31 -24.60 81.73
C SER A 50 109.41 -24.03 82.65
N GLY A 51 109.66 -22.72 82.64
CA GLY A 51 110.80 -22.12 83.34
C GLY A 51 110.49 -20.89 84.19
N SER A 52 109.22 -20.48 84.28
CA SER A 52 108.83 -19.17 84.85
C SER A 52 108.10 -19.26 86.19
N GLY A 53 107.67 -20.45 86.64
CA GLY A 53 106.83 -20.59 87.84
C GLY A 53 105.38 -20.10 87.64
N MET A 54 105.04 -19.67 86.42
CA MET A 54 103.70 -19.19 85.99
C MET A 54 102.99 -20.22 85.10
N GLU A 55 103.40 -21.49 85.14
CA GLU A 55 102.87 -22.58 84.31
C GLU A 55 101.34 -22.64 84.35
N LYS A 56 100.77 -22.48 85.55
CA LYS A 56 99.32 -22.50 85.79
C LYS A 56 98.60 -21.31 85.15
N ASP A 57 99.16 -20.11 85.26
CA ASP A 57 98.55 -18.90 84.70
C ASP A 57 98.56 -18.95 83.17
N ILE A 58 99.64 -19.48 82.58
CA ILE A 58 99.75 -19.69 81.13
C ILE A 58 98.78 -20.78 80.65
N GLU A 59 98.62 -21.86 81.41
CA GLU A 59 97.64 -22.91 81.11
C GLU A 59 96.19 -22.41 81.22
N GLU A 60 95.86 -21.64 82.25
CA GLU A 60 94.55 -21.01 82.38
C GLU A 60 94.28 -20.00 81.25
N PHE A 61 95.29 -19.25 80.82
CA PHE A 61 95.20 -18.38 79.66
C PHE A 61 94.94 -19.15 78.36
N GLN A 62 95.61 -20.29 78.13
CA GLN A 62 95.37 -21.16 76.98
C GLN A 62 93.94 -21.70 76.97
N ILE A 63 93.45 -22.19 78.12
CA ILE A 63 92.07 -22.65 78.27
C ILE A 63 91.07 -21.53 77.97
N ASN A 64 91.34 -20.31 78.47
CA ASN A 64 90.49 -19.16 78.20
C ASN A 64 90.52 -18.77 76.71
N LEU A 65 91.67 -18.86 76.04
CA LEU A 65 91.77 -18.64 74.59
C LEU A 65 91.00 -19.68 73.79
N GLU A 66 91.15 -20.97 74.10
CA GLU A 66 90.38 -22.05 73.46
C GLU A 66 88.87 -21.82 73.61
N ARG A 67 88.44 -21.43 74.81
CA ARG A 67 87.04 -21.08 75.06
C ARG A 67 86.59 -19.87 74.24
N ILE A 68 87.40 -18.83 74.11
CA ILE A 68 87.12 -17.67 73.25
C ILE A 68 87.00 -18.10 71.79
N PHE A 69 87.90 -18.96 71.30
CA PHE A 69 87.85 -19.50 69.94
C PHE A 69 86.57 -20.30 69.69
N GLU A 70 86.17 -21.18 70.61
CA GLU A 70 84.92 -21.94 70.48
C GLU A 70 83.67 -21.04 70.49
N ILE A 71 83.67 -19.99 71.33
CA ILE A 71 82.60 -18.97 71.31
C ILE A 71 82.57 -18.28 69.95
N PHE A 72 83.72 -17.88 69.42
CA PHE A 72 83.81 -17.18 68.14
C PHE A 72 83.34 -18.07 66.98
N LYS A 73 83.78 -19.34 66.95
CA LYS A 73 83.33 -20.34 65.98
C LYS A 73 81.81 -20.52 66.03
N THR A 74 81.24 -20.66 67.23
CA THR A 74 79.79 -20.76 67.42
C THR A 74 79.05 -19.52 66.89
N ILE A 75 79.60 -18.33 67.12
CA ILE A 75 79.02 -17.06 66.61
C ILE A 75 79.08 -17.02 65.08
N VAL A 76 80.21 -17.40 64.48
CA VAL A 76 80.37 -17.46 63.01
C VAL A 76 79.37 -18.44 62.40
N ASP A 77 79.24 -19.65 62.94
CA ASP A 77 78.27 -20.65 62.47
C ASP A 77 76.84 -20.14 62.61
N ARG A 78 76.51 -19.51 63.74
CA ARG A 78 75.19 -18.90 63.96
C ARG A 78 74.90 -17.80 62.94
N ASN A 79 75.86 -16.93 62.65
CA ASN A 79 75.70 -15.86 61.66
C ASN A 79 75.52 -16.42 60.25
N ASN A 80 76.29 -17.43 59.87
CA ASN A 80 76.16 -18.10 58.58
C ASN A 80 74.77 -18.74 58.42
N ASN A 81 74.28 -19.41 59.47
CA ASN A 81 72.94 -20.01 59.47
C ASN A 81 71.82 -18.96 59.43
N LEU A 82 71.99 -17.83 60.13
CA LEU A 82 71.07 -16.70 60.05
C LEU A 82 71.05 -16.09 58.64
N GLY A 83 72.22 -15.91 58.03
CA GLY A 83 72.35 -15.42 56.65
C GLY A 83 71.59 -16.30 55.67
N LYS A 84 71.83 -17.62 55.70
CA LYS A 84 71.11 -18.60 54.87
C LYS A 84 69.60 -18.57 55.10
N SER A 85 69.15 -18.53 56.35
CA SER A 85 67.73 -18.48 56.67
C SER A 85 67.04 -17.21 56.14
N ILE A 86 67.73 -16.07 56.19
CA ILE A 86 67.22 -14.80 55.64
C ILE A 86 67.16 -14.89 54.11
N GLU A 87 68.20 -15.40 53.47
CA GLU A 87 68.25 -15.56 52.02
C GLU A 87 67.15 -16.50 51.50
N GLU A 88 66.91 -17.63 52.16
CA GLU A 88 65.81 -18.55 51.85
C GLU A 88 64.44 -17.87 51.98
N LYS A 89 64.22 -17.10 53.06
CA LYS A 89 62.98 -16.34 53.25
C LYS A 89 62.79 -15.29 52.16
N PHE A 90 63.85 -14.58 51.80
CA PHE A 90 63.80 -13.55 50.77
C PHE A 90 63.48 -14.17 49.39
N ASN A 91 64.17 -15.24 49.03
CA ASN A 91 63.92 -15.97 47.78
C ASN A 91 62.50 -16.51 47.71
N ARG A 92 61.95 -16.99 48.83
CA ARG A 92 60.56 -17.43 48.90
C ARG A 92 59.57 -16.29 48.65
N ILE A 93 59.79 -15.14 49.28
CA ILE A 93 58.94 -13.95 49.09
C ILE A 93 59.02 -13.48 47.64
N VAL A 94 60.22 -13.44 47.04
CA VAL A 94 60.40 -13.07 45.64
C VAL A 94 59.63 -14.02 44.72
N ALA A 95 59.76 -15.33 44.91
CA ALA A 95 59.04 -16.32 44.13
C ALA A 95 57.51 -16.20 44.26
N GLU A 96 57.01 -15.94 45.48
CA GLU A 96 55.58 -15.70 45.73
C GLU A 96 55.09 -14.45 45.00
N LYS A 97 55.89 -13.37 45.00
CA LYS A 97 55.55 -12.12 44.30
C LYS A 97 55.63 -12.25 42.78
N ASP A 98 56.61 -12.97 42.26
CA ASP A 98 56.69 -13.24 40.81
C ASP A 98 55.49 -14.07 40.33
N GLN A 99 55.05 -15.04 41.13
CA GLN A 99 53.84 -15.80 40.84
C GLN A 99 52.58 -14.91 40.87
N GLU A 100 52.46 -14.02 41.85
CA GLU A 100 51.35 -13.06 41.95
C GLU A 100 51.32 -12.12 40.72
N ILE A 101 52.47 -11.60 40.31
CA ILE A 101 52.63 -10.76 39.11
C ILE A 101 52.22 -11.54 37.85
N SER A 102 52.64 -12.80 37.72
CA SER A 102 52.28 -13.65 36.58
C SER A 102 50.76 -13.83 36.49
N ASN A 103 50.11 -14.15 37.63
CA ASN A 103 48.66 -14.34 37.69
C ASN A 103 47.90 -13.05 37.32
N LEU A 104 48.33 -11.90 37.84
CA LEU A 104 47.73 -10.60 37.53
C LEU A 104 47.91 -10.21 36.05
N ASN A 105 49.04 -10.56 35.44
CA ASN A 105 49.29 -10.32 34.02
C ASN A 105 48.37 -11.17 33.14
N GLU A 106 48.17 -12.44 33.48
CA GLU A 106 47.22 -13.31 32.78
C GLU A 106 45.78 -12.81 32.90
N GLU A 107 45.37 -12.36 34.09
CA GLU A 107 44.04 -11.79 34.30
C GLU A 107 43.85 -10.50 33.50
N ASN A 108 44.87 -9.62 33.46
CA ASN A 108 44.86 -8.41 32.64
C ASN A 108 44.71 -8.71 31.15
N LEU A 109 45.39 -9.75 30.64
CA LEU A 109 45.25 -10.18 29.25
C LEU A 109 43.82 -10.65 28.95
N LYS A 110 43.25 -11.50 29.80
CA LYS A 110 41.86 -11.98 29.67
C LYS A 110 40.85 -10.82 29.71
N LEU A 111 41.07 -9.83 30.59
CA LEU A 111 40.22 -8.65 30.68
C LEU A 111 40.33 -7.77 29.43
N LYS A 112 41.53 -7.58 28.87
CA LYS A 112 41.71 -6.85 27.61
C LYS A 112 40.98 -7.53 26.45
N GLU A 113 41.13 -8.84 26.30
CA GLU A 113 40.41 -9.60 25.27
C GLU A 113 38.89 -9.49 25.42
N LYS A 114 38.39 -9.51 26.66
CA LYS A 114 36.96 -9.34 26.94
C LYS A 114 36.48 -7.94 26.59
N ILE A 115 37.27 -6.91 26.88
CA ILE A 115 36.96 -5.51 26.51
C ILE A 115 36.90 -5.36 24.99
N ASP A 116 37.84 -5.96 24.26
CA ASP A 116 37.87 -5.86 22.80
C ASP A 116 36.67 -6.58 22.16
N LYS A 117 36.28 -7.75 22.67
CA LYS A 117 35.04 -8.44 22.26
C LYS A 117 33.80 -7.59 22.50
N LEU A 118 33.67 -7.02 23.71
CA LEU A 118 32.53 -6.17 24.05
C LEU A 118 32.46 -4.91 23.18
N LYS A 119 33.61 -4.34 22.79
CA LYS A 119 33.65 -3.20 21.86
C LYS A 119 33.17 -3.58 20.46
N GLU A 120 33.53 -4.75 19.96
CA GLU A 120 33.06 -5.20 18.64
C GLU A 120 31.56 -5.50 18.68
N GLU A 121 31.08 -6.19 19.72
CA GLU A 121 29.64 -6.42 19.95
C GLU A 121 28.86 -5.10 20.06
N GLN A 122 29.41 -4.09 20.76
CA GLN A 122 28.80 -2.76 20.84
C GLN A 122 28.68 -2.12 19.45
N LYS A 123 29.74 -2.17 18.65
CA LYS A 123 29.77 -1.59 17.30
C LYS A 123 28.79 -2.29 16.35
N GLU A 124 28.69 -3.62 16.42
CA GLU A 124 27.68 -4.39 15.68
C GLU A 124 26.26 -4.02 16.11
N GLY A 125 26.04 -3.87 17.43
CA GLY A 125 24.77 -3.41 17.98
C GLY A 125 24.38 -2.00 17.52
N GLU A 126 25.32 -1.06 17.50
CA GLU A 126 25.12 0.30 16.99
C GLU A 126 24.78 0.31 15.49
N GLN A 127 25.41 -0.54 14.70
CA GLN A 127 25.10 -0.68 13.28
C GLN A 127 23.70 -1.25 13.07
N THR A 128 23.36 -2.31 13.80
CA THR A 128 22.02 -2.93 13.76
C THR A 128 20.93 -1.92 14.14
N LEU A 129 21.19 -1.09 15.16
CA LEU A 129 20.26 -0.04 15.58
C LEU A 129 20.03 1.01 14.48
N LYS A 130 21.08 1.41 13.77
CA LYS A 130 20.95 2.34 12.62
C LYS A 130 20.11 1.73 11.51
N ASP A 131 20.35 0.47 11.16
CA ASP A 131 19.62 -0.22 10.10
C ASP A 131 18.14 -0.39 10.47
N MET A 132 17.84 -0.70 11.75
CA MET A 132 16.47 -0.75 12.25
C MET A 132 15.75 0.59 12.15
N LYS A 133 16.41 1.70 12.50
CA LYS A 133 15.81 3.04 12.37
C LYS A 133 15.47 3.40 10.93
N ILE A 134 16.36 3.09 9.98
CA ILE A 134 16.09 3.31 8.55
C ILE A 134 14.86 2.51 8.12
N LYS A 135 14.78 1.24 8.53
CA LYS A 135 13.64 0.38 8.20
C LYS A 135 12.32 0.85 8.84
N GLU A 136 12.39 1.39 10.06
CA GLU A 136 11.24 2.00 10.74
C GLU A 136 10.72 3.22 9.96
N GLU A 137 11.61 4.11 9.52
CA GLU A 137 11.24 5.27 8.70
C GLU A 137 10.60 4.86 7.36
N GLU A 138 11.12 3.82 6.71
CA GLU A 138 10.55 3.27 5.48
C GLU A 138 9.14 2.68 5.70
N LEU A 139 8.94 1.96 6.80
CA LEU A 139 7.64 1.41 7.16
C LEU A 139 6.64 2.52 7.47
N LEU A 140 7.06 3.56 8.20
CA LEU A 140 6.19 4.71 8.50
C LEU A 140 5.73 5.41 7.23
N LYS A 141 6.62 5.61 6.25
CA LYS A 141 6.26 6.15 4.94
C LYS A 141 5.23 5.28 4.22
N LYS A 142 5.41 3.94 4.23
CA LYS A 142 4.46 3.00 3.62
C LYS A 142 3.09 3.04 4.30
N VAL A 143 3.05 3.11 5.63
CA VAL A 143 1.80 3.24 6.39
C VAL A 143 1.06 4.51 5.98
N ASN A 144 1.73 5.67 5.97
CA ASN A 144 1.13 6.93 5.56
C ASN A 144 0.56 6.87 4.13
N THR A 145 1.32 6.30 3.17
CA THR A 145 0.81 6.14 1.80
C THR A 145 -0.41 5.22 1.72
N SER A 146 -0.45 4.18 2.56
CA SER A 146 -1.61 3.29 2.64
C SER A 146 -2.82 3.97 3.26
N GLU A 147 -2.64 4.82 4.27
CA GLU A 147 -3.71 5.61 4.89
C GLU A 147 -4.32 6.61 3.91
N ASP A 148 -3.49 7.25 3.09
CA ASP A 148 -3.92 8.14 2.01
C ASP A 148 -4.77 7.38 0.97
N LEU A 149 -4.31 6.20 0.54
CA LEU A 149 -5.04 5.33 -0.40
C LEU A 149 -6.38 4.85 0.17
N VAL A 150 -6.40 4.45 1.43
CA VAL A 150 -7.64 4.06 2.11
C VAL A 150 -8.61 5.22 2.17
N SER A 151 -8.11 6.43 2.43
CA SER A 151 -8.93 7.65 2.45
C SER A 151 -9.49 8.00 1.07
N SER A 152 -8.70 7.83 0.00
CA SER A 152 -9.21 8.02 -1.38
C SER A 152 -10.28 7.00 -1.74
N PHE A 153 -10.07 5.72 -1.42
CA PHE A 153 -11.06 4.69 -1.71
C PHE A 153 -12.37 4.90 -0.93
N LYS A 154 -12.30 5.35 0.33
CA LYS A 154 -13.51 5.70 1.09
C LYS A 154 -14.32 6.82 0.41
N ARG A 155 -13.66 7.85 -0.12
CA ARG A 155 -14.34 8.93 -0.86
C ARG A 155 -14.97 8.43 -2.15
N GLU A 156 -14.26 7.58 -2.88
CA GLU A 156 -14.75 7.01 -4.13
C GLU A 156 -15.96 6.09 -3.89
N ILE A 157 -15.92 5.25 -2.86
CA ILE A 157 -17.06 4.42 -2.44
C ILE A 157 -18.28 5.31 -2.12
N ALA A 158 -18.11 6.37 -1.32
CA ALA A 158 -19.21 7.28 -1.00
C ALA A 158 -19.81 7.94 -2.25
N HIS A 159 -18.98 8.34 -3.21
CA HIS A 159 -19.44 8.91 -4.48
C HIS A 159 -20.20 7.89 -5.34
N LEU A 160 -19.73 6.64 -5.40
CA LEU A 160 -20.40 5.56 -6.12
C LEU A 160 -21.74 5.20 -5.47
N GLU A 161 -21.81 5.17 -4.15
CA GLU A 161 -23.07 4.97 -3.41
C GLU A 161 -24.08 6.08 -3.71
N GLU A 162 -23.65 7.36 -3.72
CA GLU A 162 -24.51 8.47 -4.09
C GLU A 162 -25.00 8.36 -5.55
N SER A 163 -24.11 8.00 -6.47
CA SER A 163 -24.48 7.79 -7.89
C SER A 163 -25.46 6.64 -8.06
N LYS A 164 -25.29 5.55 -7.29
CA LYS A 164 -26.22 4.41 -7.30
C LYS A 164 -27.62 4.83 -6.87
N VAL A 165 -27.74 5.61 -5.79
CA VAL A 165 -29.05 6.11 -5.32
C VAL A 165 -29.73 6.96 -6.40
N LYS A 166 -28.98 7.86 -7.06
CA LYS A 166 -29.50 8.68 -8.17
C LYS A 166 -30.03 7.82 -9.32
N LEU A 167 -29.29 6.77 -9.72
CA LEU A 167 -29.73 5.85 -10.76
C LEU A 167 -30.97 5.05 -10.36
N GLU A 168 -31.06 4.60 -9.10
CA GLU A 168 -32.25 3.90 -8.59
C GLU A 168 -33.50 4.79 -8.65
N ASP A 169 -33.36 6.08 -8.36
CA ASP A 169 -34.47 7.04 -8.46
C ASP A 169 -34.86 7.33 -9.92
N GLU A 170 -33.89 7.41 -10.84
CA GLU A 170 -34.17 7.51 -12.28
C GLU A 170 -34.90 6.26 -12.81
N ILE A 171 -34.51 5.07 -12.37
CA ILE A 171 -35.20 3.81 -12.73
C ILE A 171 -36.65 3.83 -12.25
N LYS A 172 -36.91 4.24 -11.01
CA LYS A 172 -38.29 4.37 -10.48
C LYS A 172 -39.10 5.37 -11.31
N LYS A 173 -38.51 6.53 -11.64
CA LYS A 173 -39.16 7.56 -12.45
C LYS A 173 -39.51 7.02 -13.85
N ASN A 174 -38.59 6.31 -14.49
CA ASN A 174 -38.83 5.68 -15.79
C ASN A 174 -39.94 4.63 -15.72
N SER A 175 -39.98 3.81 -14.66
CA SER A 175 -41.06 2.83 -14.47
C SER A 175 -42.45 3.49 -14.36
N ILE A 176 -42.55 4.62 -13.65
CA ILE A 176 -43.79 5.41 -13.57
C ILE A 176 -44.19 5.96 -14.95
N LEU A 177 -43.22 6.46 -15.73
CA LEU A 177 -43.46 6.95 -17.07
C LEU A 177 -43.89 5.84 -18.04
N GLU A 178 -43.32 4.65 -17.93
CA GLU A 178 -43.73 3.48 -18.72
C GLU A 178 -45.18 3.10 -18.45
N GLU A 179 -45.60 3.03 -17.18
CA GLU A 179 -46.99 2.74 -16.83
C GLU A 179 -47.94 3.84 -17.33
N SER A 180 -47.55 5.11 -17.18
CA SER A 180 -48.34 6.24 -17.72
C SER A 180 -48.48 6.16 -19.24
N ASN A 181 -47.40 5.83 -19.95
CA ASN A 181 -47.42 5.64 -21.41
C ASN A 181 -48.31 4.46 -21.81
N LYS A 182 -48.34 3.38 -21.03
CA LYS A 182 -49.25 2.24 -21.27
C LYS A 182 -50.71 2.66 -21.14
N VAL A 183 -51.07 3.37 -20.07
CA VAL A 183 -52.43 3.91 -19.88
C VAL A 183 -52.83 4.86 -21.01
N LEU A 184 -51.91 5.72 -21.46
CA LEU A 184 -52.15 6.62 -22.60
C LEU A 184 -52.37 5.83 -23.90
N ARG A 185 -51.60 4.77 -24.15
CA ARG A 185 -51.79 3.90 -25.32
C ARG A 185 -53.16 3.21 -25.29
N GLU A 186 -53.58 2.70 -24.15
CA GLU A 186 -54.93 2.12 -23.96
C GLU A 186 -56.02 3.16 -24.26
N LYS A 187 -55.88 4.39 -23.75
CA LYS A 187 -56.81 5.48 -24.02
C LYS A 187 -56.88 5.89 -25.50
N ILE A 188 -55.75 5.83 -26.22
CA ILE A 188 -55.71 6.07 -27.67
C ILE A 188 -56.49 4.98 -28.41
N ILE A 189 -56.34 3.72 -28.01
CA ILE A 189 -57.09 2.60 -28.60
C ILE A 189 -58.60 2.80 -28.38
N ASP A 190 -59.02 3.14 -27.17
CA ASP A 190 -60.43 3.39 -26.85
C ASP A 190 -61.01 4.56 -27.65
N LEU A 191 -60.26 5.66 -27.77
CA LEU A 191 -60.67 6.80 -28.58
C LEU A 191 -60.77 6.44 -30.07
N ASN A 192 -59.82 5.66 -30.60
CA ASN A 192 -59.87 5.19 -31.99
C ASN A 192 -61.08 4.27 -32.25
N ASN A 193 -61.41 3.39 -31.30
CA ASN A 193 -62.62 2.56 -31.40
C ASN A 193 -63.87 3.43 -31.42
N LYS A 194 -63.94 4.45 -30.56
CA LYS A 194 -65.06 5.40 -30.53
C LYS A 194 -65.18 6.21 -31.82
N ILE A 195 -64.07 6.64 -32.40
CA ILE A 195 -64.05 7.31 -33.71
C ILE A 195 -64.59 6.37 -34.79
N ASN A 196 -64.12 5.13 -34.84
CA ASN A 196 -64.61 4.15 -35.82
C ASN A 196 -66.12 3.88 -35.69
N ASP A 197 -66.64 3.82 -34.46
CA ASP A 197 -68.08 3.63 -34.24
C ASP A 197 -68.88 4.85 -34.65
N LEU A 198 -68.42 6.06 -34.33
CA LEU A 198 -69.02 7.31 -34.83
C LEU A 198 -68.97 7.40 -36.36
N ASP A 199 -67.88 6.98 -37.01
CA ASP A 199 -67.79 6.95 -38.47
C ASP A 199 -68.81 5.99 -39.09
N LYS A 200 -69.04 4.82 -38.48
CA LYS A 200 -70.12 3.90 -38.90
C LYS A 200 -71.50 4.52 -38.72
N GLU A 201 -71.75 5.21 -37.62
CA GLU A 201 -73.01 5.94 -37.40
C GLU A 201 -73.22 7.01 -38.46
N VAL A 202 -72.19 7.81 -38.76
CA VAL A 202 -72.23 8.83 -39.82
C VAL A 202 -72.51 8.19 -41.19
N LEU A 203 -71.88 7.07 -41.53
CA LEU A 203 -72.16 6.35 -42.78
C LEU A 203 -73.61 5.86 -42.84
N THR A 204 -74.14 5.34 -41.73
CA THR A 204 -75.52 4.86 -41.63
C THR A 204 -76.51 6.02 -41.80
N ILE A 205 -76.25 7.15 -41.15
CA ILE A 205 -77.05 8.38 -41.27
C ILE A 205 -76.97 8.94 -42.70
N LYS A 206 -75.80 8.93 -43.33
CA LYS A 206 -75.64 9.35 -44.73
C LYS A 206 -76.45 8.46 -45.68
N ALA A 207 -76.40 7.14 -45.50
CA ALA A 207 -77.15 6.20 -46.31
C ALA A 207 -78.67 6.37 -46.13
N SER A 208 -79.14 6.51 -44.88
CA SER A 208 -80.56 6.75 -44.59
C SER A 208 -81.04 8.09 -45.13
N SER A 209 -80.24 9.15 -44.99
CA SER A 209 -80.52 10.47 -45.55
C SER A 209 -80.55 10.46 -47.08
N SER A 210 -79.62 9.75 -47.73
CA SER A 210 -79.61 9.57 -49.19
C SER A 210 -80.89 8.86 -49.66
N THR A 211 -81.29 7.80 -48.96
CA THR A 211 -82.53 7.06 -49.25
C THR A 211 -83.77 7.95 -49.06
N ALA A 212 -83.78 8.79 -48.02
CA ALA A 212 -84.86 9.73 -47.78
C ALA A 212 -84.95 10.80 -48.88
N ILE A 213 -83.81 11.35 -49.32
CA ILE A 213 -83.74 12.29 -50.44
C ILE A 213 -84.27 11.65 -51.72
N GLU A 214 -83.88 10.40 -52.01
CA GLU A 214 -84.34 9.66 -53.18
C GLU A 214 -85.86 9.44 -53.15
N LYS A 215 -86.42 9.05 -51.99
CA LYS A 215 -87.88 8.93 -51.82
C LYS A 215 -88.62 10.25 -52.07
N VAL A 216 -88.15 11.34 -51.47
CA VAL A 216 -88.74 12.68 -51.67
C VAL A 216 -88.62 13.11 -53.14
N THR A 217 -87.52 12.79 -53.81
CA THR A 217 -87.33 13.10 -55.23
C THR A 217 -88.32 12.31 -56.10
N ILE A 218 -88.50 11.01 -55.83
CA ILE A 218 -89.48 10.17 -56.53
C ILE A 218 -90.90 10.69 -56.30
N GLU A 219 -91.25 11.08 -55.07
CA GLU A 219 -92.56 11.67 -54.76
C GLU A 219 -92.77 12.99 -55.52
N LYS A 220 -91.78 13.89 -55.50
CA LYS A 220 -91.81 15.14 -56.26
C LYS A 220 -92.01 14.89 -57.75
N ASP A 221 -91.30 13.92 -58.33
CA ASP A 221 -91.38 13.61 -59.76
C ASP A 221 -92.71 12.93 -60.12
N ARG A 222 -93.29 12.10 -59.23
CA ARG A 222 -94.64 11.57 -59.39
C ARG A 222 -95.70 12.66 -59.36
N GLU A 223 -95.61 13.58 -58.42
CA GLU A 223 -96.53 14.72 -58.31
C GLU A 223 -96.42 15.62 -59.55
N LYS A 224 -95.19 15.89 -60.01
CA LYS A 224 -94.94 16.61 -61.26
C LYS A 224 -95.59 15.92 -62.46
N MET A 225 -95.41 14.61 -62.63
CA MET A 225 -96.05 13.83 -63.72
C MET A 225 -97.58 13.86 -63.64
N SER A 226 -98.16 13.74 -62.44
CA SER A 226 -99.61 13.84 -62.26
C SER A 226 -100.12 15.23 -62.67
N LEU A 227 -99.41 16.29 -62.29
CA LEU A 227 -99.73 17.65 -62.70
C LEU A 227 -99.61 17.82 -64.22
N GLU A 228 -98.52 17.35 -64.83
CA GLU A 228 -98.30 17.39 -66.29
C GLU A 228 -99.41 16.66 -67.05
N SER A 229 -99.84 15.48 -66.57
CA SER A 229 -100.98 14.74 -67.13
C SER A 229 -102.28 15.55 -67.06
N THR A 230 -102.56 16.15 -65.90
CA THR A 230 -103.78 16.96 -65.68
C THR A 230 -103.79 18.20 -66.57
N TYR A 231 -102.64 18.86 -66.75
CA TYR A 231 -102.51 19.99 -67.66
C TYR A 231 -102.60 19.57 -69.14
N SER A 232 -102.05 18.41 -69.51
CA SER A 232 -102.18 17.85 -70.86
C SER A 232 -103.64 17.53 -71.20
N GLU A 233 -104.40 16.98 -70.26
CA GLU A 233 -105.85 16.75 -70.43
C GLU A 233 -106.60 18.07 -70.65
N LYS A 234 -106.30 19.10 -69.85
CA LYS A 234 -106.87 20.46 -70.05
C LYS A 234 -106.51 21.06 -71.40
N ILE A 235 -105.26 20.91 -71.87
CA ILE A 235 -104.85 21.38 -73.20
C ILE A 235 -105.64 20.66 -74.29
N ASN A 236 -105.83 19.34 -74.19
CA ASN A 236 -106.62 18.57 -75.14
C ASN A 236 -108.10 19.00 -75.13
N GLU A 237 -108.66 19.29 -73.96
CA GLU A 237 -110.04 19.79 -73.84
C GLU A 237 -110.20 21.16 -74.53
N VAL A 238 -109.24 22.07 -74.35
CA VAL A 238 -109.22 23.38 -75.02
C VAL A 238 -109.05 23.23 -76.53
N ASN A 239 -108.15 22.36 -77.00
CA ASN A 239 -107.96 22.09 -78.43
C ASN A 239 -109.23 21.53 -79.08
N ASN A 240 -109.94 20.62 -78.41
CA ASN A 240 -111.24 20.12 -78.91
C ASN A 240 -112.29 21.24 -79.00
N LYS A 241 -112.35 22.15 -78.02
CA LYS A 241 -113.23 23.32 -78.08
C LYS A 241 -112.85 24.27 -79.23
N LEU A 242 -111.55 24.47 -79.47
CA LEU A 242 -111.05 25.27 -80.58
C LEU A 242 -111.43 24.67 -81.94
N MET A 243 -111.26 23.36 -82.10
CA MET A 243 -111.62 22.63 -83.31
C MET A 243 -113.13 22.72 -83.61
N LEU A 244 -113.99 22.60 -82.59
CA LEU A 244 -115.43 22.80 -82.75
C LEU A 244 -115.77 24.22 -83.21
N LYS A 245 -115.09 25.24 -82.65
CA LYS A 245 -115.23 26.63 -83.07
C LYS A 245 -114.76 26.88 -84.51
N GLU A 246 -113.69 26.22 -84.95
CA GLU A 246 -113.22 26.28 -86.35
C GLU A 246 -114.22 25.63 -87.31
N GLN A 247 -114.87 24.52 -86.90
CA GLN A 247 -115.94 23.90 -87.69
C GLN A 247 -117.17 24.80 -87.81
N GLU A 248 -117.58 25.47 -86.72
CA GLU A 248 -118.64 26.48 -86.77
C GLU A 248 -118.30 27.63 -87.72
N LEU A 249 -117.06 28.12 -87.67
CA LEU A 249 -116.59 29.20 -88.56
C LEU A 249 -116.62 28.78 -90.04
N ASN A 250 -116.18 27.57 -90.34
CA ASN A 250 -116.21 27.01 -91.70
C ASN A 250 -117.64 26.81 -92.22
N ALA A 251 -118.58 26.41 -91.35
CA ALA A 251 -119.99 26.30 -91.71
C ALA A 251 -120.60 27.68 -92.04
N ILE A 252 -120.25 28.72 -91.27
CA ILE A 252 -120.67 30.10 -91.54
C ILE A 252 -120.09 30.58 -92.87
N GLN A 253 -118.80 30.34 -93.13
CA GLN A 253 -118.18 30.69 -94.41
C GLN A 253 -118.87 30.00 -95.58
N LYS A 254 -119.20 28.71 -95.45
CA LYS A 254 -119.90 27.95 -96.47
C LYS A 254 -121.28 28.56 -96.79
N ASN A 255 -122.07 28.88 -95.76
CA ASN A 255 -123.35 29.58 -95.94
C ASN A 255 -123.18 30.93 -96.64
N PHE A 256 -122.15 31.71 -96.26
CA PHE A 256 -121.86 33.00 -96.89
C PHE A 256 -121.52 32.87 -98.38
N TYR A 257 -120.79 31.81 -98.77
CA TYR A 257 -120.49 31.51 -100.17
C TYR A 257 -121.73 31.05 -100.96
N GLU A 258 -122.62 30.27 -100.34
CA GLU A 258 -123.88 29.84 -100.96
C GLU A 258 -124.84 31.04 -101.19
N GLU A 259 -124.94 31.95 -100.22
CA GLU A 259 -125.73 33.19 -100.34
C GLU A 259 -125.19 34.12 -101.43
N LYS A 260 -123.86 34.24 -101.53
CA LYS A 260 -123.19 35.01 -102.58
C LYS A 260 -123.47 34.44 -103.98
N ILE A 261 -123.52 33.12 -104.13
CA ILE A 261 -123.83 32.44 -105.40
C ILE A 261 -125.31 32.66 -105.77
N ALA A 262 -126.22 32.61 -104.81
CA ALA A 262 -127.64 32.89 -105.03
C ALA A 262 -127.87 34.32 -105.56
N LEU A 263 -127.23 35.31 -104.93
CA LEU A 263 -127.28 36.72 -105.36
C LEU A 263 -126.69 36.93 -106.77
N LEU A 264 -125.61 36.22 -107.12
CA LEU A 264 -125.01 36.29 -108.45
C LEU A 264 -125.91 35.71 -109.54
N ASN A 265 -126.67 34.65 -109.24
CA ASN A 265 -127.65 34.08 -110.16
C ASN A 265 -128.87 35.00 -110.36
N GLU A 266 -129.34 35.66 -109.29
CA GLU A 266 -130.44 36.62 -109.35
C GLU A 266 -130.07 37.88 -110.17
N ILE A 267 -128.82 38.35 -110.06
CA ILE A 267 -128.26 39.43 -110.90
C ILE A 267 -128.15 38.99 -112.37
N SER A 268 -127.82 37.72 -112.64
CA SER A 268 -127.69 37.17 -114.00
C SER A 268 -129.04 37.09 -114.72
N GLU A 269 -130.10 36.68 -114.01
CA GLU A 269 -131.46 36.61 -114.57
C GLU A 269 -132.07 37.99 -114.84
N LEU A 270 -131.87 38.96 -113.94
CA LEU A 270 -132.29 40.35 -114.17
C LEU A 270 -131.57 40.98 -115.38
N LYS A 271 -130.31 40.60 -115.63
CA LYS A 271 -129.55 41.04 -116.82
C LYS A 271 -130.10 40.49 -118.14
N ASN A 272 -130.69 39.29 -118.13
CA ASN A 272 -131.29 38.69 -119.33
C ASN A 272 -132.67 39.26 -119.66
N LYS A 273 -133.46 39.69 -118.66
CA LYS A 273 -134.72 40.41 -118.89
C LYS A 273 -134.52 41.80 -119.51
N LEU A 274 -133.39 42.46 -119.26
CA LEU A 274 -133.10 43.80 -119.78
C LEU A 274 -132.67 43.84 -121.26
N LYS A 275 -132.41 42.68 -121.89
CA LYS A 275 -131.78 42.60 -123.22
C LYS A 275 -132.76 42.33 -124.38
N LEU A 276 -134.05 42.11 -124.10
CA LEU A 276 -135.09 41.90 -125.13
C LEU A 276 -136.12 43.03 -125.20
N GLU A 277 -135.98 44.10 -124.40
CA GLU A 277 -136.72 45.37 -124.55
C GLU A 277 -136.03 46.38 -125.50
N LYS A 278 -135.02 45.95 -126.27
CA LYS A 278 -134.33 46.78 -127.27
C LYS A 278 -133.99 46.00 -128.55
N GLU A 279 -135.03 45.62 -129.29
CA GLU A 279 -135.17 45.54 -130.76
C GLU A 279 -136.49 44.81 -131.11
#